data_AF-A0A0V7ZT28-F1
#
_entry.id   AF-A0A0V7ZT28-F1
#
_cell.length_a   1.000
_cell.length_b   1.000
_cell.length_c   1.000
_cell.angle_alpha   90.00
_cell.angle_beta   90.00
_cell.angle_gamma   90.00
#
_symmetry.space_group_name_H-M   'P 1'
#
loop_
_entity.id
_entity.type
_entity.pdbx_description
1 polymer ?
#
loop_
_entity_poly.entity_id
_entity_poly.type
_entity_poly.pdbx_seq_one_letter_code
_entity_poly.pdbx_strand_id
1 'polypeptide(L)'
;MNADKTTTRKQLQGYGASRYLAYSLTKNLTSVTKQGRAYAYLLRDVIVSIRKYKNRPRIKPTTSQTLEIILRSLLERLGNVTEVPFTRGTDTEMSEIAKQLIQAMSDTDSVLAELKATAATIKAKYSS
;
A
#
# COMPACT_ATOMS: atom_id res chain seq x y z
N MET A 1 4.65 15.87 -0.81
CA MET A 1 4.06 14.56 -0.40
C MET A 1 2.78 14.36 -1.18
N ASN A 2 2.67 13.28 -1.95
CA ASN A 2 1.47 13.02 -2.77
C ASN A 2 0.31 12.60 -1.86
N ALA A 3 -0.75 13.42 -1.82
CA ALA A 3 -1.97 13.12 -1.06
C ALA A 3 -2.57 11.76 -1.45
N ASP A 4 -2.35 11.34 -2.69
CA ASP A 4 -2.80 10.06 -3.25
C ASP A 4 -2.30 8.83 -2.48
N LYS A 5 -1.16 8.94 -1.79
CA LYS A 5 -0.56 7.83 -1.03
C LYS A 5 -1.00 7.77 0.43
N THR A 6 -2.00 8.56 0.83
CA THR A 6 -2.48 8.65 2.21
C THR A 6 -3.98 8.42 2.34
N THR A 7 -4.42 7.98 3.52
CA THR A 7 -5.84 7.84 3.86
C THR A 7 -6.15 8.32 5.27
N THR A 8 -7.41 8.68 5.51
CA THR A 8 -7.90 9.11 6.82
C THR A 8 -8.94 8.12 7.37
N ARG A 9 -9.16 8.15 8.68
CA ARG A 9 -10.24 7.35 9.31
C ARG A 9 -11.62 7.63 8.72
N LYS A 10 -11.88 8.86 8.28
CA LYS A 10 -13.15 9.24 7.65
C LYS A 10 -13.30 8.59 6.26
N GLN A 11 -12.22 8.52 5.49
CA GLN A 11 -12.22 7.78 4.22
C GLN A 11 -12.43 6.28 4.43
N LEU A 12 -11.78 5.68 5.44
CA LEU A 12 -12.01 4.27 5.80
C LEU A 12 -13.48 4.00 6.17
N GLN A 13 -14.13 4.95 6.84
CA GLN A 13 -15.58 4.88 7.09
C GLN A 13 -16.41 4.98 5.81
N GLY A 14 -16.00 5.84 4.87
CA GLY A 14 -16.60 5.92 3.54
C GLY A 14 -16.51 4.61 2.75
N TYR A 15 -15.48 3.80 3.01
CA TYR A 15 -15.34 2.45 2.44
C TYR A 15 -16.11 1.36 3.21
N GLY A 16 -16.91 1.73 4.22
CA GLY A 16 -17.76 0.82 4.98
C GLY A 16 -17.22 0.42 6.36
N ALA A 17 -16.05 0.92 6.79
CA ALA A 17 -15.59 0.66 8.16
C ALA A 17 -16.50 1.35 9.19
N SER A 18 -16.83 0.67 10.29
CA SER A 18 -17.38 1.38 11.44
C SER A 18 -16.34 2.33 12.04
N ARG A 19 -16.80 3.33 12.81
CA ARG A 19 -15.90 4.25 13.53
C ARG A 19 -14.87 3.50 14.38
N TYR A 20 -15.31 2.45 15.07
CA TYR A 20 -14.44 1.61 15.90
C TYR A 20 -13.44 0.80 15.06
N LEU A 21 -13.87 0.25 13.92
CA LEU A 21 -12.98 -0.51 13.04
C LEU A 21 -11.91 0.41 12.43
N ALA A 22 -12.29 1.58 11.92
CA ALA A 22 -11.35 2.56 11.39
C ALA A 22 -10.32 3.01 12.44
N TYR A 23 -10.76 3.20 13.70
CA TYR A 23 -9.85 3.44 14.81
C TYR A 23 -8.92 2.25 15.05
N SER A 24 -9.47 1.03 15.16
CA SER A 24 -8.70 -0.19 15.43
C SER A 24 -7.64 -0.49 14.37
N LEU A 25 -7.90 -0.15 13.11
CA LEU A 25 -6.97 -0.32 12.00
C LEU A 25 -5.83 0.72 12.03
N THR A 26 -6.04 1.88 12.64
CA THR A 26 -5.09 3.00 12.59
C THR A 26 -4.47 3.34 13.95
N LYS A 27 -4.93 2.74 15.06
CA LYS A 27 -4.51 3.11 16.43
C LYS A 27 -3.02 2.95 16.70
N ASN A 28 -2.37 1.99 16.04
CA ASN A 28 -0.95 1.69 16.20
C ASN A 28 -0.11 2.25 15.04
N LEU A 29 -0.70 3.11 14.20
CA LEU A 29 -0.01 3.71 13.06
C LEU A 29 0.35 5.16 13.40
N THR A 30 1.56 5.57 13.02
CA THR A 30 1.96 6.97 13.13
C THR A 30 1.33 7.76 11.98
N SER A 31 0.68 8.87 12.30
CA SER A 31 0.16 9.77 11.27
C SER A 31 1.32 10.48 10.58
N VAL A 32 1.33 10.49 9.26
CA VAL A 32 2.41 11.10 8.47
C VAL A 32 2.16 12.58 8.25
N THR A 33 0.88 12.99 8.21
CA THR A 33 0.49 14.39 8.12
C THR A 33 -0.95 14.58 8.62
N LYS A 34 -1.45 15.82 8.57
CA LYS A 34 -2.86 16.16 8.76
C LYS A 34 -3.46 16.63 7.43
N GLN A 35 -4.63 16.10 7.10
CA GLN A 35 -5.48 16.61 6.02
C GLN A 35 -6.62 17.41 6.66
N GLY A 36 -6.44 18.74 6.74
CA GLY A 36 -7.30 19.62 7.54
C GLY A 36 -7.23 19.24 9.02
N ARG A 37 -8.37 18.91 9.63
CA ARG A 37 -8.45 18.46 11.05
C ARG A 37 -8.27 16.95 11.24
N ALA A 38 -8.09 16.18 10.16
CA ALA A 38 -7.98 14.73 10.24
C ALA A 38 -6.52 14.26 10.12
N TYR A 39 -6.14 13.26 10.93
CA TYR A 39 -4.86 12.57 10.77
C TYR A 39 -4.89 11.71 9.49
N ALA A 40 -3.83 11.84 8.70
CA ALA A 40 -3.60 11.05 7.49
C ALA A 40 -2.50 10.01 7.75
N TYR A 41 -2.77 8.79 7.31
CA TYR A 41 -1.92 7.62 7.45
C TYR A 41 -1.49 7.14 6.07
N LEU A 42 -0.30 6.55 6.00
CA LEU A 42 0.23 5.98 4.77
C LEU A 42 -0.64 4.80 4.32
N LEU A 43 -1.05 4.76 3.05
CA LEU A 43 -1.92 3.69 2.52
C LEU A 43 -1.32 2.30 2.75
N ARG A 44 -0.01 2.16 2.53
CA ARG A 44 0.73 0.90 2.70
C ARG A 44 0.64 0.38 4.14
N ASP A 45 0.79 1.25 5.12
CA ASP A 45 0.75 0.87 6.54
C ASP A 45 -0.66 0.44 6.95
N VAL A 46 -1.68 1.15 6.44
CA VAL A 46 -3.09 0.79 6.67
C VAL A 46 -3.42 -0.57 6.04
N ILE A 47 -2.92 -0.85 4.84
CA ILE A 47 -3.07 -2.16 4.19
C ILE A 47 -2.43 -3.28 5.01
N VAL A 48 -1.20 -3.08 5.49
CA VAL A 48 -0.51 -4.04 6.37
C VAL A 48 -1.31 -4.26 7.65
N SER A 49 -1.84 -3.19 8.24
CA SER A 49 -2.69 -3.27 9.44
C SER A 49 -3.98 -4.05 9.19
N ILE A 50 -4.65 -3.84 8.04
CA ILE A 50 -5.85 -4.60 7.64
C ILE A 50 -5.53 -6.09 7.49
N ARG A 51 -4.44 -6.44 6.81
CA ARG A 51 -4.00 -7.84 6.66
C ARG A 51 -3.72 -8.49 8.02
N LYS A 52 -3.00 -7.79 8.90
CA LYS A 52 -2.77 -8.25 10.29
C LYS A 52 -4.07 -8.40 11.07
N TYR A 53 -5.04 -7.49 10.88
CA TYR A 53 -6.34 -7.58 11.52
C TYR A 53 -7.07 -8.83 11.04
N LYS A 54 -7.15 -9.08 9.73
CA LYS A 54 -7.80 -10.27 9.14
C LYS A 54 -7.27 -11.60 9.68
N ASN A 55 -5.99 -11.68 10.01
CA ASN A 55 -5.36 -12.90 10.54
C ASN A 55 -5.74 -13.22 12.00
N ARG A 56 -6.63 -12.43 12.63
CA ARG A 56 -7.08 -12.71 14.01
C ARG A 56 -7.97 -13.96 14.06
N PRO A 57 -7.79 -14.83 15.06
CA PRO A 57 -8.52 -16.11 15.15
C PRO A 57 -10.05 -15.98 15.22
N ARG A 58 -10.54 -14.86 15.76
CA ARG A 58 -11.97 -14.64 16.01
C ARG A 58 -12.43 -13.32 15.38
N ILE A 59 -12.57 -13.34 14.06
CA ILE A 59 -13.19 -12.26 13.30
C ILE A 59 -14.58 -12.68 12.85
N LYS A 60 -15.55 -11.77 13.00
CA LYS A 60 -16.89 -11.97 12.47
C LYS A 60 -16.83 -11.99 10.93
N PRO A 61 -17.55 -12.90 10.25
CA PRO A 61 -17.55 -12.97 8.78
C PRO A 61 -17.87 -11.63 8.11
N THR A 62 -18.84 -10.89 8.64
CA THR A 62 -19.21 -9.56 8.15
C THR A 62 -18.06 -8.57 8.22
N THR A 63 -17.27 -8.59 9.30
CA THR A 63 -16.09 -7.75 9.44
C THR A 63 -15.00 -8.17 8.46
N SER A 64 -14.83 -9.48 8.20
CA SER A 64 -13.88 -9.96 7.20
C SER A 64 -14.23 -9.44 5.80
N GLN A 65 -15.50 -9.51 5.41
CA GLN A 65 -16.01 -8.99 4.14
C GLN A 65 -15.78 -7.48 4.03
N THR A 66 -16.10 -6.71 5.07
CA THR A 66 -15.82 -5.27 5.09
C THR A 66 -14.33 -4.98 4.92
N LEU A 67 -13.46 -5.75 5.58
CA LEU A 67 -12.01 -5.58 5.43
C LEU A 67 -11.51 -5.92 4.03
N GLU A 68 -12.12 -6.89 3.34
CA GLU A 68 -11.81 -7.21 1.93
C GLU A 68 -12.18 -6.09 0.98
N ILE A 69 -13.39 -5.52 1.15
CA ILE A 69 -13.85 -4.38 0.36
C ILE A 69 -12.89 -3.20 0.54
N ILE A 70 -12.59 -2.85 1.79
CA ILE A 70 -11.65 -1.75 2.08
C ILE A 70 -10.28 -2.05 1.47
N LEU A 71 -9.75 -3.26 1.67
CA LEU A 71 -8.45 -3.65 1.15
C LEU A 71 -8.37 -3.49 -0.38
N ARG A 72 -9.41 -3.93 -1.09
CA ARG A 72 -9.51 -3.77 -2.55
C ARG A 72 -9.48 -2.30 -2.95
N SER A 73 -10.32 -1.45 -2.34
CA SER A 73 -10.34 -0.01 -2.64
C SER A 73 -9.02 0.69 -2.34
N LEU A 74 -8.32 0.32 -1.26
CA LEU A 74 -7.02 0.90 -0.94
C LEU A 74 -5.92 0.45 -1.92
N LEU A 75 -5.99 -0.79 -2.40
CA LEU A 75 -5.03 -1.32 -3.36
C LEU A 75 -5.25 -0.73 -4.77
N GLU A 76 -6.51 -0.57 -5.21
CA GLU A 76 -6.86 0.13 -6.44
C GLU A 76 -6.32 1.58 -6.43
N ARG A 77 -6.46 2.29 -5.30
CA ARG A 77 -5.88 3.64 -5.11
C ARG A 77 -4.35 3.69 -5.16
N LEU A 78 -3.68 2.58 -4.87
CA LEU A 78 -2.22 2.50 -4.94
C LEU A 78 -1.72 2.30 -6.38
N GLY A 79 -2.61 2.09 -7.36
CA GLY A 79 -2.27 1.93 -8.77
C GLY A 79 -1.59 0.59 -9.11
N ASN A 80 -1.50 -0.34 -8.14
CA ASN A 80 -0.63 -1.52 -8.20
C ASN A 80 -1.38 -2.84 -7.95
N VAL A 81 -2.49 -3.11 -8.66
CA VAL A 81 -3.09 -4.45 -8.66
C VAL A 81 -3.29 -4.94 -10.08
N THR A 82 -2.31 -5.67 -10.58
CA THR A 82 -2.58 -6.78 -11.49
C THR A 82 -3.10 -7.93 -10.64
N GLU A 83 -4.33 -8.39 -10.92
CA GLU A 83 -4.86 -9.62 -10.32
C GLU A 83 -4.00 -10.79 -10.82
N VAL A 84 -3.12 -11.31 -9.96
CA VAL A 84 -2.51 -12.62 -10.21
C VAL A 84 -3.46 -13.66 -9.62
N PRO A 85 -4.10 -14.50 -10.44
CA PRO A 85 -4.99 -15.53 -9.95
C PRO A 85 -4.15 -16.58 -9.23
N PHE A 86 -4.10 -16.51 -7.91
CA PHE A 86 -3.66 -17.65 -7.10
C PHE A 86 -4.81 -18.66 -7.06
N THR A 87 -4.97 -19.40 -8.16
CA THR A 87 -5.74 -20.64 -8.14
C THR A 87 -5.13 -21.53 -7.07
N ARG A 88 -5.99 -22.12 -6.22
CA ARG A 88 -5.60 -23.14 -5.24
C ARG A 88 -5.14 -24.38 -6.01
N GLY A 89 -3.90 -24.34 -6.47
CA GLY A 89 -3.20 -25.39 -7.16
C GLY A 89 -1.73 -24.97 -7.12
N THR A 90 -0.93 -25.78 -6.46
CA THR A 90 0.54 -25.72 -6.42
C THR A 90 1.16 -25.13 -7.69
N ASP A 91 1.63 -23.88 -7.65
CA ASP A 91 2.62 -23.37 -8.61
C ASP A 91 3.53 -22.36 -7.91
N THR A 92 4.49 -22.91 -7.17
CA THR A 92 5.60 -22.19 -6.53
C THR A 92 6.38 -21.37 -7.56
N GLU A 93 6.45 -21.84 -8.81
CA GLU A 93 7.17 -21.19 -9.91
C GLU A 93 6.55 -19.85 -10.30
N MET A 94 5.22 -19.75 -10.41
CA MET A 94 4.56 -18.48 -10.75
C MET A 94 4.75 -17.43 -9.63
N SER A 95 4.78 -17.87 -8.36
CA SER A 95 5.09 -16.99 -7.23
C SER A 95 6.55 -16.54 -7.23
N GLU A 96 7.49 -17.39 -7.63
CA GLU A 96 8.90 -17.03 -7.73
C GLU A 96 9.17 -16.10 -8.93
N ILE A 97 8.52 -16.34 -10.08
CA ILE A 97 8.57 -15.44 -11.25
C ILE A 97 8.00 -14.07 -10.90
N ALA A 98 6.87 -14.00 -10.19
CA ALA A 98 6.31 -12.73 -9.74
C ALA A 98 7.25 -11.99 -8.77
N LYS A 99 7.92 -12.70 -7.85
CA LYS A 99 8.94 -12.10 -6.96
C LYS A 99 10.15 -11.60 -7.75
N GLN A 100 10.64 -12.38 -8.72
CA GLN A 100 11.75 -12.00 -9.58
C GLN A 100 11.40 -10.78 -10.45
N LEU A 101 10.17 -10.70 -10.96
CA LEU A 101 9.71 -9.55 -11.73
C LEU A 101 9.64 -8.28 -10.86
N ILE A 102 9.10 -8.40 -9.64
CA ILE A 102 9.05 -7.29 -8.67
C ILE A 102 10.46 -6.84 -8.28
N GLN A 103 11.38 -7.79 -8.08
CA GLN A 103 12.78 -7.51 -7.76
C GLN A 103 13.47 -6.81 -8.94
N ALA A 104 13.32 -7.32 -10.17
CA ALA A 104 13.89 -6.72 -11.37
C ALA A 104 13.36 -5.30 -11.62
N MET A 105 12.08 -5.04 -11.32
CA MET A 105 11.52 -3.69 -11.38
C MET A 105 12.12 -2.77 -10.32
N SER A 106 12.32 -3.26 -9.09
CA SER A 106 12.99 -2.50 -8.02
C SER A 106 14.44 -2.17 -8.38
N ASP A 107 15.15 -3.12 -8.98
CA ASP A 107 16.53 -2.94 -9.43
C ASP A 107 16.57 -1.93 -10.59
N THR A 108 15.62 -1.99 -11.53
CA THR A 108 15.49 -1.03 -12.63
C THR A 108 15.19 0.39 -12.13
N ASP A 109 14.33 0.54 -11.12
CA ASP A 109 14.05 1.83 -10.49
C ASP A 109 15.28 2.40 -9.78
N SER A 110 16.10 1.55 -9.17
CA SER A 110 17.36 1.96 -8.53
C SER A 110 18.39 2.43 -9.57
N VAL A 111 18.53 1.72 -10.68
CA VAL A 111 19.41 2.07 -11.80
C VAL A 111 18.93 3.37 -12.47
N LEU A 112 17.62 3.56 -12.61
CA LEU A 112 17.05 4.80 -13.15
C LEU A 112 17.32 5.99 -12.21
N ALA A 113 17.27 5.77 -10.89
CA ALA A 113 17.60 6.79 -9.90
C ALA A 113 19.10 7.15 -9.93
N GLU A 114 19.98 6.17 -10.06
CA GLU A 114 21.43 6.39 -10.23
C GLU A 114 21.75 7.10 -11.55
N LEU A 115 21.12 6.71 -12.66
CA LEU A 115 21.29 7.38 -13.95
C LEU A 115 20.84 8.84 -13.89
N LYS A 116 19.74 9.14 -13.19
CA LYS A 116 19.29 10.52 -12.97
C LYS A 116 20.25 11.31 -12.08
N ALA A 117 20.81 10.68 -11.04
CA ALA A 117 21.81 11.30 -10.18
C ALA A 117 23.12 11.58 -10.95
N THR A 118 23.52 10.65 -11.82
CA THR A 118 24.70 10.77 -12.69
C THR A 118 24.49 11.85 -13.76
N ALA A 119 23.31 11.90 -14.39
CA ALA A 119 22.95 12.95 -15.33
C ALA A 119 22.92 14.34 -14.65
N ALA A 120 22.43 14.43 -13.41
CA ALA A 120 22.43 15.67 -12.64
C ALA A 120 23.85 16.15 -12.30
N THR A 121 24.77 15.24 -11.94
CA THR A 121 26.17 15.57 -11.66
C THR A 121 26.92 15.99 -12.93
N ILE A 122 26.69 15.32 -14.06
CA ILE A 122 27.23 15.74 -15.37
C ILE A 122 26.72 17.15 -15.72
N LYS A 123 25.41 17.37 -15.62
CA LYS A 123 24.83 18.70 -15.92
C LYS A 123 25.43 19.79 -15.03
N ALA A 124 25.60 19.55 -13.73
CA ALA A 124 26.23 20.50 -12.81
C ALA A 124 27.69 20.81 -13.18
N LYS A 125 28.45 19.81 -13.64
CA LYS A 125 29.86 19.96 -14.03
C LYS A 125 30.07 20.76 -15.33
N TYR A 126 29.11 20.72 -16.25
CA TYR A 126 29.18 21.39 -17.56
C TYR A 126 28.30 22.66 -17.66
N SER A 127 27.70 23.10 -16.55
CA SER A 127 26.95 24.38 -16.46
C SER A 127 27.65 25.43 -15.59
N SER A 128 28.93 25.20 -15.26
CA SER A 128 29.90 26.20 -14.77
C SER A 128 30.86 26.54 -15.89
#